data_AF-A0A314L5Q5-F1
#
_entry.id   AF-A0A314L5Q5-F1
#
_cell.length_a   1.000
_cell.length_b   1.000
_cell.length_c   1.000
_cell.angle_alpha   90.00
_cell.angle_beta   90.00
_cell.angle_gamma   90.00
#
_symmetry.space_group_name_H-M   'P 1'
#
loop_
_entity.id
_entity.type
_entity.pdbx_description
1 polymer ?
#
loop_
_entity_poly.entity_id
_entity_poly.type
_entity_poly.pdbx_seq_one_letter_code
_entity_poly.pdbx_strand_id
1 'polypeptide(L)'
;MEEEKKLARHNRINMRKQKRQKNISADNELDDVNIDGDVEEINDATEDEEDYEDPDVGYGNIDNEEYWDIGDPTYECEHCGAYFWYEERINKKIKAKKPEFSLCCNHGKIVLPKPKEPP
;
A
#
# COMPACT_ATOMS: atom_id res chain seq x y z
N MET A 1 42.27 -21.48 -5.96
CA MET A 1 42.09 -20.15 -6.58
C MET A 1 40.79 -19.99 -7.39
N GLU A 2 40.57 -20.74 -8.48
CA GLU A 2 39.33 -20.62 -9.30
C GLU A 2 38.07 -21.09 -8.53
N GLU A 3 38.17 -22.21 -7.83
CA GLU A 3 37.05 -22.78 -7.06
C GLU A 3 36.67 -21.95 -5.84
N GLU A 4 37.65 -21.32 -5.18
CA GLU A 4 37.41 -20.42 -4.05
C GLU A 4 36.65 -19.16 -4.49
N LYS A 5 36.95 -18.64 -5.68
CA LYS A 5 36.18 -17.52 -6.27
C LYS A 5 34.74 -17.95 -6.59
N LYS A 6 34.55 -19.17 -7.10
CA LYS A 6 33.20 -19.74 -7.36
C LYS A 6 32.43 -19.94 -6.06
N LEU A 7 33.06 -20.47 -5.03
CA LEU A 7 32.47 -20.65 -3.70
C LEU A 7 32.12 -19.30 -3.06
N ALA A 8 33.01 -18.32 -3.13
CA ALA A 8 32.75 -16.96 -2.63
C ALA A 8 31.57 -16.29 -3.36
N ARG A 9 31.45 -16.48 -4.68
CA ARG A 9 30.30 -15.98 -5.46
C ARG A 9 29.00 -16.69 -5.04
N HIS A 10 29.03 -18.00 -4.85
CA HIS A 10 27.88 -18.78 -4.41
C HIS A 10 27.42 -18.35 -3.00
N ASN A 11 28.35 -18.20 -2.06
CA ASN A 11 28.06 -17.75 -0.70
C ASN A 11 27.45 -16.34 -0.70
N ARG A 12 27.95 -15.41 -1.52
CA ARG A 12 27.33 -14.07 -1.66
C ARG A 12 25.91 -14.13 -2.19
N ILE A 13 25.61 -15.04 -3.13
CA ILE A 13 24.25 -15.23 -3.66
C ILE A 13 23.33 -15.78 -2.56
N ASN A 14 23.78 -16.78 -1.80
CA ASN A 14 22.99 -17.37 -0.72
C ASN A 14 22.72 -16.37 0.42
N MET A 15 23.72 -15.56 0.78
CA MET A 15 23.55 -14.47 1.76
C MET A 15 22.51 -13.43 1.30
N ARG A 16 22.48 -13.09 0.01
CA ARG A 16 21.46 -12.19 -0.56
C ARG A 16 20.07 -12.82 -0.53
N LYS A 17 19.95 -14.13 -0.80
CA LYS A 17 18.68 -14.86 -0.73
C LYS A 17 18.12 -14.94 0.71
N GLN A 18 18.99 -15.25 1.69
CA GLN A 18 18.59 -15.27 3.11
C GLN A 18 18.17 -13.89 3.62
N LYS A 19 18.88 -12.81 3.23
CA LYS A 19 18.44 -11.44 3.55
C LYS A 19 17.08 -11.10 2.93
N ARG A 20 16.82 -11.56 1.71
CA ARG A 20 15.51 -11.36 1.05
C ARG A 20 14.39 -12.14 1.73
N GLN A 21 14.66 -13.32 2.28
CA GLN A 21 13.69 -14.10 3.07
C GLN A 21 13.39 -13.44 4.43
N LYS A 22 14.41 -12.89 5.10
CA LYS A 22 14.20 -12.14 6.36
C LYS A 22 13.43 -10.83 6.17
N ASN A 23 13.59 -10.19 5.01
CA ASN A 23 12.83 -9.00 4.61
C ASN A 23 11.44 -9.31 4.01
N ILE A 24 10.99 -10.57 4.01
CA ILE A 24 9.60 -10.96 3.65
C ILE A 24 8.78 -11.23 4.93
N SER A 25 9.45 -11.45 6.06
CA SER A 25 8.83 -11.71 7.36
C SER A 25 8.84 -10.48 8.27
N ALA A 26 9.24 -9.30 7.77
CA ALA A 26 9.25 -8.04 8.53
C ALA A 26 8.12 -7.08 8.09
N ASP A 27 7.36 -7.48 7.07
CA ASP A 27 6.35 -6.72 6.34
C ASP A 27 4.95 -7.36 6.45
N ASN A 28 4.79 -8.29 7.40
CA ASN A 28 3.53 -8.97 7.75
C ASN A 28 3.12 -8.74 9.23
N GLU A 29 3.52 -7.62 9.84
CA GLU A 29 2.93 -7.16 11.11
C GLU A 29 1.80 -6.19 10.75
N LEU A 30 0.66 -6.75 10.33
CA LEU A 30 -0.62 -6.06 10.30
C LEU A 30 -1.26 -6.32 11.66
N ASP A 31 -1.49 -5.26 12.43
CA ASP A 31 -2.29 -5.33 13.65
C ASP A 31 -3.74 -5.68 13.28
N ASP A 32 -4.12 -6.93 13.51
CA ASP A 32 -5.50 -7.41 13.39
C ASP A 32 -6.35 -6.74 14.49
N VAL A 33 -7.07 -5.67 14.16
CA VAL A 33 -8.17 -5.17 14.99
C VAL A 33 -9.33 -6.17 14.95
N ASN A 34 -9.44 -6.98 16.01
CA ASN A 34 -10.59 -7.84 16.28
C ASN A 34 -11.85 -6.98 16.47
N ILE A 35 -12.67 -6.85 15.42
CA ILE A 35 -14.04 -6.35 15.49
C ILE A 35 -14.95 -7.54 15.81
N ASP A 36 -14.79 -8.12 17.00
CA ASP A 36 -15.73 -9.08 17.59
C ASP A 36 -15.81 -8.82 19.10
N GLY A 37 -15.89 -7.54 19.46
CA GLY A 37 -16.13 -7.07 20.83
C GLY A 37 -17.58 -6.63 20.96
N ASP A 38 -18.29 -7.27 21.88
CA ASP A 38 -19.68 -7.01 22.25
C ASP A 38 -19.97 -5.50 22.34
N VAL A 39 -20.94 -5.01 21.56
CA VAL A 39 -21.39 -3.63 21.68
C VAL A 39 -22.16 -3.52 23.00
N GLU A 40 -21.51 -2.97 24.03
CA GLU A 40 -22.27 -2.54 25.20
C GLU A 40 -23.14 -1.36 24.78
N GLU A 41 -24.45 -1.53 25.01
CA GLU A 41 -25.49 -0.55 24.76
C GLU A 41 -25.26 0.65 25.68
N ILE A 42 -24.67 1.73 25.15
CA ILE A 42 -24.55 2.99 25.89
C ILE A 42 -25.94 3.64 25.92
N ASN A 43 -26.71 3.28 26.93
CA ASN A 43 -27.85 4.05 27.39
C ASN A 43 -27.32 5.15 28.31
N ASP A 44 -27.04 6.34 27.77
CA ASP A 44 -26.78 7.52 28.59
C ASP A 44 -27.86 8.58 28.34
N ALA A 45 -28.98 8.37 29.04
CA ALA A 45 -29.97 9.41 29.23
C ALA A 45 -29.43 10.38 30.27
N THR A 46 -28.88 11.51 29.82
CA THR A 46 -28.74 12.71 30.65
C THR A 46 -29.51 13.84 29.98
N GLU A 47 -30.75 14.00 30.47
CA GLU A 47 -31.55 15.21 30.29
C GLU A 47 -30.93 16.30 31.17
N ASP A 48 -30.03 17.11 30.63
CA ASP A 48 -29.62 18.36 31.25
C ASP A 48 -29.47 19.43 30.15
N GLU A 49 -30.46 20.31 30.08
CA GLU A 49 -30.38 21.56 29.30
C GLU A 49 -29.34 22.48 29.97
N GLU A 50 -28.09 22.42 29.51
CA GLU A 50 -27.13 23.51 29.71
C GLU A 50 -26.89 24.22 28.37
N ASP A 51 -27.27 25.50 28.32
CA ASP A 51 -26.91 26.45 27.25
C ASP A 51 -25.38 26.59 27.19
N TYR A 52 -24.74 25.75 26.37
CA TYR A 52 -23.32 25.90 26.02
C TYR A 52 -23.19 27.08 25.05
N GLU A 53 -22.82 28.26 25.57
CA GLU A 53 -22.24 29.31 24.74
C GLU A 53 -20.95 28.77 24.11
N ASP A 54 -20.98 28.51 22.80
CA ASP A 54 -19.85 28.06 21.99
C ASP A 54 -18.71 29.10 22.06
N PRO A 55 -17.65 28.86 22.85
CA PRO A 55 -16.57 29.81 22.95
C PRO A 55 -15.73 29.65 21.69
N ASP A 56 -15.93 30.55 20.71
CA ASP A 56 -15.19 30.68 19.44
C ASP A 56 -13.82 30.02 19.53
N VAL A 57 -13.81 28.71 19.24
CA VAL A 57 -12.63 27.88 19.27
C VAL A 57 -11.91 28.26 18.01
N GLY A 58 -11.15 29.35 18.13
CA GLY A 58 -10.26 29.83 17.09
C GLY A 58 -9.51 28.62 16.59
N TYR A 59 -9.82 28.22 15.35
CA TYR A 59 -9.23 27.08 14.67
C TYR A 59 -7.73 27.20 14.88
N GLY A 60 -7.22 26.41 15.82
CA GLY A 60 -5.80 26.34 16.11
C GLY A 60 -5.12 26.10 14.78
N ASN A 61 -4.05 26.85 14.51
CA ASN A 61 -3.25 26.66 13.31
C ASN A 61 -2.93 25.18 13.20
N ILE A 62 -3.67 24.48 12.33
CA ILE A 62 -3.32 23.16 11.86
C ILE A 62 -2.04 23.46 11.13
N ASP A 63 -0.91 23.11 11.73
CA ASP A 63 0.38 23.10 11.06
C ASP A 63 0.11 22.44 9.70
N ASN A 64 0.17 23.26 8.64
CA ASN A 64 -0.26 22.87 7.29
C ASN A 64 0.63 21.72 6.83
N GLU A 65 0.26 20.50 7.21
CA GLU A 65 0.78 19.28 6.60
C GLU A 65 0.10 19.25 5.23
N GLU A 66 0.75 19.99 4.33
CA GLU A 66 0.33 20.20 2.95
C GLU A 66 -0.01 18.84 2.33
N TYR A 67 -1.16 18.77 1.67
CA TYR A 67 -1.62 17.53 1.04
C TYR A 67 -0.55 16.98 0.09
N TRP A 68 -0.05 15.79 0.38
CA TRP A 68 0.96 15.13 -0.45
C TRP A 68 0.30 14.45 -1.66
N ASP A 69 0.28 15.17 -2.78
CA ASP A 69 -0.24 14.67 -4.07
C ASP A 69 0.90 14.08 -4.94
N ILE A 70 0.73 12.82 -5.37
CA ILE A 70 1.65 12.13 -6.31
C ILE A 70 1.17 12.30 -7.77
N GLY A 71 -0.04 12.84 -7.96
CA GLY A 71 -0.68 13.07 -9.25
C GLY A 71 -1.49 11.88 -9.76
N ASP A 72 -1.87 11.94 -11.03
CA ASP A 72 -2.75 10.95 -11.67
C ASP A 72 -2.03 9.65 -12.05
N PRO A 73 -2.75 8.50 -12.06
CA PRO A 73 -2.25 7.25 -12.60
C PRO A 73 -2.18 7.31 -14.14
N THR A 74 -1.00 7.61 -14.67
CA THR A 74 -0.77 7.81 -16.11
C THR A 74 -0.17 6.60 -16.82
N TYR A 75 0.22 5.55 -16.10
CA TYR A 75 0.90 4.40 -16.68
C TYR A 75 -0.08 3.30 -17.08
N GLU A 76 -0.10 2.97 -18.37
CA GLU A 76 -0.99 1.94 -18.92
C GLU A 76 -0.34 0.55 -18.89
N CYS A 77 -1.11 -0.46 -18.50
CA CYS A 77 -0.74 -1.87 -18.63
C CYS A 77 -0.77 -2.31 -20.10
N GLU A 78 0.38 -2.76 -20.63
CA GLU A 78 0.54 -3.21 -22.02
C GLU A 78 -0.39 -4.38 -22.43
N HIS A 79 -1.00 -5.08 -21.48
CA HIS A 79 -1.81 -6.27 -21.74
C HIS A 79 -3.33 -6.01 -21.74
N CYS A 80 -3.82 -5.13 -20.86
CA CYS A 80 -5.26 -4.92 -20.67
C CYS A 80 -5.69 -3.45 -20.65
N GLY A 81 -4.76 -2.50 -20.77
CA GLY A 81 -5.07 -1.07 -20.81
C GLY A 81 -5.48 -0.45 -19.48
N ALA A 82 -5.26 -1.13 -18.35
CA ALA A 82 -5.53 -0.57 -17.02
C ALA A 82 -4.46 0.47 -16.63
N TYR A 83 -4.86 1.54 -15.95
CA TYR A 83 -3.97 2.63 -15.52
C TYR A 83 -3.45 2.42 -14.08
N PHE A 84 -2.21 2.82 -13.85
CA PHE A 84 -1.48 2.66 -12.58
C PHE A 84 -0.61 3.88 -12.27
N TRP A 85 -0.27 4.05 -10.99
CA TRP A 85 0.81 4.94 -10.57
C TRP A 85 2.18 4.29 -10.83
N TYR A 86 3.23 5.10 -10.98
CA TYR A 86 4.58 4.58 -11.20
C TYR A 86 5.09 3.75 -10.01
N GLU A 87 4.68 4.13 -8.81
CA GLU A 87 5.04 3.53 -7.52
C GLU A 87 4.50 2.11 -7.37
N GLU A 88 3.43 1.76 -8.10
CA GLU A 88 2.80 0.43 -8.07
C GLU A 88 3.52 -0.63 -8.91
N ARG A 89 4.59 -0.24 -9.62
CA ARG A 89 5.36 -1.17 -10.46
C ARG A 89 5.99 -2.28 -9.61
N ILE A 90 5.94 -3.52 -10.10
CA ILE A 90 6.55 -4.66 -9.42
C ILE A 90 8.06 -4.73 -9.62
N ASN A 91 8.56 -4.09 -10.68
CA ASN A 91 9.97 -4.12 -11.02
C ASN A 91 10.76 -3.05 -10.25
N LYS A 92 11.29 -3.45 -9.09
CA LYS A 92 12.10 -2.59 -8.19
C LYS A 92 13.45 -2.14 -8.74
N LYS A 93 13.75 -2.34 -10.03
CA LYS A 93 14.99 -1.88 -10.65
C LYS A 93 14.89 -0.37 -10.86
N ILE A 94 15.87 0.38 -10.33
CA ILE A 94 15.94 1.85 -10.42
C ILE A 94 15.89 2.35 -11.88
N LYS A 95 16.43 1.57 -12.84
CA LYS A 95 16.46 1.90 -14.27
C LYS A 95 15.56 0.98 -15.11
N ALA A 96 14.42 0.56 -14.56
CA ALA A 96 13.42 -0.16 -15.35
C ALA A 96 12.94 0.75 -16.48
N LYS A 97 13.20 0.37 -17.73
CA LYS A 97 12.77 1.15 -18.90
C LYS A 97 11.25 1.13 -19.09
N LYS A 98 10.59 0.08 -18.59
CA LYS A 98 9.16 -0.15 -18.69
C LYS A 98 8.66 -0.60 -17.32
N PRO A 99 7.73 0.11 -16.68
CA PRO A 99 7.11 -0.39 -15.45
C PRO A 99 6.27 -1.63 -15.77
N GLU A 100 6.29 -2.59 -14.85
CA GLU A 100 5.52 -3.82 -14.95
C GLU A 100 4.47 -3.84 -13.85
N PHE A 101 3.25 -4.28 -14.15
CA PHE A 101 2.12 -4.32 -13.22
C PHE A 101 1.46 -5.70 -13.23
N SER A 102 1.07 -6.19 -12.05
CA SER A 102 0.42 -7.50 -11.90
C SER A 102 -1.01 -7.44 -11.38
N LEU A 103 -1.46 -6.30 -10.87
CA LEU A 103 -2.74 -6.14 -10.17
C LEU A 103 -3.98 -6.18 -11.08
N CYS A 104 -3.83 -6.01 -12.39
CA CYS A 104 -4.93 -6.08 -13.35
C CYS A 104 -5.08 -7.47 -13.98
N CYS A 105 -4.25 -7.80 -14.95
CA CYS A 105 -4.34 -9.02 -15.76
C CYS A 105 -3.23 -10.04 -15.46
N ASN A 106 -2.44 -9.80 -14.40
CA ASN A 106 -1.29 -10.62 -14.02
C ASN A 106 -0.34 -10.89 -15.20
N HIS A 107 0.10 -9.82 -15.88
CA HIS A 107 0.92 -9.89 -17.11
C HIS A 107 0.23 -10.62 -18.28
N GLY A 108 -1.07 -10.38 -18.46
CA GLY A 108 -1.87 -11.01 -19.52
C GLY A 108 -2.18 -12.49 -19.29
N LYS A 109 -1.91 -13.03 -18.10
CA LYS A 109 -2.23 -14.43 -17.76
C LYS A 109 -3.73 -14.66 -17.56
N ILE A 110 -4.45 -13.62 -17.14
CA ILE A 110 -5.90 -13.67 -16.98
C ILE A 110 -6.56 -12.61 -17.85
N VAL A 111 -7.71 -12.96 -18.42
CA VAL A 111 -8.57 -12.04 -19.17
C VAL A 111 -9.69 -11.60 -18.23
N LEU A 112 -9.68 -10.33 -17.84
CA LEU A 112 -10.76 -9.76 -17.03
C LEU A 112 -11.98 -9.47 -17.93
N PRO A 113 -13.21 -9.77 -17.47
CA PRO A 113 -14.41 -9.31 -18.15
C PRO A 113 -14.46 -7.78 -18.14
N LYS A 114 -14.98 -7.17 -19.21
CA LYS A 114 -15.16 -5.71 -19.25
C LYS A 114 -16.15 -5.27 -18.17
N PRO A 115 -15.89 -4.16 -17.46
CA PRO A 115 -16.85 -3.61 -16.53
C PRO A 115 -18.15 -3.26 -17.25
N LYS A 116 -19.28 -3.43 -16.56
CA LYS A 116 -20.57 -2.95 -17.08
C LYS A 116 -20.54 -1.42 -17.08
N GLU A 117 -21.16 -0.83 -18.10
CA GLU A 117 -21.31 0.62 -18.15
C GLU A 117 -22.13 1.09 -16.94
N PRO A 118 -21.76 2.22 -16.31
CA PRO A 118 -22.55 2.78 -15.24
C PRO A 118 -23.95 3.20 -15.75
N PRO A 119 -24.99 3.12 -14.89
CA PRO A 119 -26.37 3.48 -15.24
C PRO A 119 -26.57 4.97 -15.52
#